data_AF-A0A8I2ZZV2-F1
#
_entry.id   AF-A0A8I2ZZV2-F1
#
_cell.length_a   1.000
_cell.length_b   1.000
_cell.length_c   1.000
_cell.angle_alpha   90.00
_cell.angle_beta   90.00
_cell.angle_gamma   90.00
#
_symmetry.space_group_name_H-M   'P 1'
#
loop_
_entity.id
_entity.type
_entity.pdbx_description
1 polymer ?
#
loop_
_entity_poly.entity_id
_entity_poly.type
_entity_poly.pdbx_seq_one_letter_code
_entity_poly.pdbx_strand_id
1 'polypeptide(L)'
;MLLSVLFATAALAPSFALAAPLSVEPRATTKILISSDSTTANYATGNALQGWGYYLNTYTTLDVRNWARNGRSTRSFINEGLWSSLLASTAQGNYVLIEMGHNDDGDPTAVGTTAADRATLPGIGEETKVVTTSTGAKETVHTFS
;
A
#
# COMPACT_ATOMS: atom_id res chain seq x y z
N MET A 1 71.74 51.10 25.67
CA MET A 1 71.74 49.67 25.31
C MET A 1 70.85 48.93 26.30
N LEU A 2 69.67 48.50 25.88
CA LEU A 2 68.95 47.39 26.48
C LEU A 2 68.08 46.77 25.38
N LEU A 3 68.44 45.54 25.03
CA LEU A 3 67.85 44.71 24.00
C LEU A 3 66.59 44.05 24.62
N SER A 4 65.39 44.36 24.11
CA SER A 4 64.18 43.63 24.52
C SER A 4 63.97 42.42 23.61
N VAL A 5 64.06 41.23 24.21
CA VAL A 5 63.80 39.94 23.57
C VAL A 5 62.29 39.72 23.51
N LEU A 6 61.76 39.46 22.32
CA LEU A 6 60.35 39.15 22.10
C LEU A 6 60.13 37.64 22.32
N PHE A 7 59.37 37.26 23.35
CA PHE A 7 58.90 35.88 23.51
C PHE A 7 57.56 35.73 22.78
N ALA A 8 57.52 34.93 21.71
CA ALA A 8 56.27 34.52 21.07
C ALA A 8 55.71 33.29 21.80
N THR A 9 54.66 33.47 22.59
CA THR A 9 53.90 32.35 23.17
C THR A 9 52.89 31.85 22.14
N ALA A 10 53.09 30.65 21.60
CA ALA A 10 52.06 29.98 20.80
C ALA A 10 51.00 29.40 21.76
N ALA A 11 49.79 29.99 21.76
CA ALA A 11 48.66 29.45 22.50
C ALA A 11 48.08 28.24 21.74
N LEU A 12 48.16 27.05 22.33
CA LEU A 12 47.50 25.84 21.80
C LEU A 12 46.01 25.92 22.16
N ALA A 13 45.14 26.19 21.18
CA ALA A 13 43.70 26.15 21.41
C ALA A 13 43.24 24.69 21.56
N PRO A 14 42.37 24.35 22.54
CA PRO A 14 41.82 23.01 22.65
C PRO A 14 40.81 22.77 21.52
N SER A 15 41.13 21.84 20.62
CA SER A 15 40.18 21.33 19.63
C SER A 15 39.18 20.41 20.32
N PHE A 16 38.01 20.95 20.67
CA PHE A 16 36.85 20.12 20.98
C PHE A 16 36.30 19.58 19.66
N ALA A 17 36.50 18.28 19.42
CA ALA A 17 35.74 17.60 18.39
C ALA A 17 34.27 17.60 18.80
N LEU A 18 33.42 18.37 18.10
CA LEU A 18 31.98 18.18 18.20
C LEU A 18 31.69 16.73 17.78
N ALA A 19 31.13 15.94 18.69
CA ALA A 19 30.54 14.66 18.31
C ALA A 19 29.46 14.95 17.25
N ALA A 20 29.61 14.36 16.06
CA ALA A 20 28.57 14.42 15.05
C ALA A 20 27.26 13.90 15.68
N PRO A 21 26.10 14.52 15.37
CA PRO A 21 24.83 13.99 15.86
C PRO A 21 24.71 12.53 15.41
N LEU A 22 24.33 11.65 16.34
CA LEU A 22 24.00 10.26 16.03
C LEU A 22 23.00 10.25 14.88
N SER A 23 23.42 9.73 13.74
CA SER A 23 22.55 9.51 12.59
C SER A 23 21.49 8.51 13.02
N VAL A 24 20.25 8.98 13.20
CA VAL A 24 19.11 8.07 13.34
C VAL A 24 18.90 7.49 11.95
N GLU A 25 19.50 6.32 11.70
CA GLU A 25 19.19 5.55 10.49
C GLU A 25 17.67 5.31 10.45
N PRO A 26 16.98 5.62 9.33
CA PRO A 26 15.54 5.44 9.26
C PRO A 26 15.20 3.97 9.55
N ARG A 27 14.15 3.74 10.38
CA ARG A 27 13.51 2.43 10.55
C ARG A 27 13.38 1.76 9.18
N ALA A 28 13.67 0.46 9.04
CA ALA A 28 13.46 -0.24 7.76
C ALA A 28 12.08 0.16 7.17
N THR A 29 12.12 0.97 6.12
CA THR A 29 11.00 1.83 5.65
C THR A 29 10.03 1.12 4.73
N THR A 30 10.39 -0.08 4.29
CA THR A 30 9.67 -0.83 3.26
C THR A 30 8.46 -1.54 3.86
N LYS A 31 7.28 -1.24 3.32
CA LYS A 31 6.03 -1.93 3.64
C LYS A 31 5.62 -2.86 2.50
N ILE A 32 4.82 -3.85 2.82
CA ILE A 32 4.02 -4.62 1.85
C ILE A 32 2.57 -4.15 2.02
N LEU A 33 2.00 -3.53 0.99
CA LEU A 33 0.60 -3.14 0.94
C LEU A 33 -0.17 -4.16 0.10
N ILE A 34 -1.21 -4.77 0.66
CA ILE A 34 -1.95 -5.84 -0.02
C ILE A 34 -3.31 -5.34 -0.51
N SER A 35 -3.57 -5.46 -1.81
CA SER A 35 -4.89 -5.33 -2.43
C SER A 35 -5.39 -6.75 -2.75
N SER A 36 -6.44 -7.19 -2.05
CA SER A 36 -7.01 -8.52 -2.25
C SER A 36 -8.47 -8.62 -1.75
N ASP A 37 -9.04 -9.81 -1.79
CA ASP A 37 -10.42 -10.13 -1.43
C ASP A 37 -10.52 -10.94 -0.12
N SER A 38 -11.52 -11.82 0.00
CA SER A 38 -11.78 -12.64 1.18
C SER A 38 -10.67 -13.65 1.49
N THR A 39 -9.96 -14.16 0.48
CA THR A 39 -8.86 -15.12 0.66
C THR A 39 -7.70 -14.54 1.44
N THR A 40 -7.63 -13.21 1.53
CA THR A 40 -6.52 -12.46 2.09
C THR A 40 -6.94 -11.54 3.23
N ALA A 41 -8.22 -11.15 3.31
CA ALA A 41 -8.73 -10.20 4.29
C ALA A 41 -8.47 -10.63 5.75
N ASN A 42 -8.25 -9.61 6.59
CA ASN A 42 -8.20 -9.77 8.04
C ASN A 42 -9.62 -9.88 8.59
N TYR A 43 -9.87 -10.90 9.40
CA TYR A 43 -11.09 -11.07 10.18
C TYR A 43 -10.81 -10.93 11.67
N ALA A 44 -11.86 -10.66 12.46
CA ALA A 44 -11.76 -10.53 13.91
C ALA A 44 -11.17 -11.78 14.56
N THR A 45 -10.39 -11.61 15.63
CA THR A 45 -9.83 -12.72 16.40
C THR A 45 -10.93 -13.68 16.86
N GLY A 46 -10.73 -14.98 16.62
CA GLY A 46 -11.72 -16.02 16.92
C GLY A 46 -12.75 -16.28 15.81
N ASN A 47 -12.69 -15.55 14.69
CA ASN A 47 -13.43 -15.91 13.49
C ASN A 47 -12.88 -17.23 12.90
N ALA A 48 -13.77 -18.09 12.41
CA ALA A 48 -13.39 -19.34 11.73
C ALA A 48 -12.69 -19.10 10.38
N LEU A 49 -12.94 -17.94 9.76
CA LEU A 49 -12.28 -17.49 8.54
C LEU A 49 -11.11 -16.59 8.88
N GLN A 50 -9.99 -16.79 8.19
CA GLN A 50 -8.87 -15.86 8.19
C GLN A 50 -8.17 -15.92 6.83
N GLY A 51 -7.91 -14.76 6.24
CA GLY A 51 -7.18 -14.69 4.97
C GLY A 51 -5.68 -14.88 5.17
N TRP A 52 -4.97 -15.29 4.11
CA TRP A 52 -3.53 -15.56 4.19
C TRP A 52 -2.71 -14.31 4.52
N GLY A 53 -3.18 -13.13 4.12
CA GLY A 53 -2.54 -11.83 4.41
C GLY A 53 -2.41 -11.51 5.89
N TYR A 54 -3.30 -12.06 6.73
CA TYR A 54 -3.20 -11.96 8.19
C TYR A 54 -1.93 -12.60 8.73
N TYR A 55 -1.54 -13.75 8.16
CA TYR A 55 -0.38 -14.54 8.61
C TYR A 55 0.94 -14.03 8.03
N LEU A 56 0.92 -13.23 6.97
CA LEU A 56 2.13 -12.81 6.26
C LEU A 56 3.15 -12.11 7.18
N ASN A 57 2.69 -11.32 8.15
CA ASN A 57 3.55 -10.67 9.15
C ASN A 57 4.45 -11.64 9.93
N THR A 58 4.08 -12.93 10.04
CA THR A 58 4.89 -13.95 10.72
C THR A 58 6.08 -14.42 9.87
N TYR A 59 6.03 -14.20 8.55
CA TYR A 59 7.00 -14.72 7.59
C TYR A 59 7.92 -13.63 7.00
N THR A 60 7.82 -12.40 7.47
CA THR A 60 8.62 -11.28 6.98
C THR A 60 8.96 -10.30 8.10
N THR A 61 10.04 -9.55 7.93
CA THR A 61 10.41 -8.43 8.80
C THR A 61 9.87 -7.09 8.31
N LEU A 62 9.21 -7.05 7.14
CA LEU A 62 8.58 -5.86 6.57
C LEU A 62 7.22 -5.57 7.23
N ASP A 63 6.82 -4.30 7.28
CA ASP A 63 5.50 -3.89 7.79
C ASP A 63 4.42 -4.28 6.76
N VAL A 64 3.60 -5.30 7.08
CA VAL A 64 2.48 -5.71 6.21
C VAL A 64 1.23 -4.94 6.55
N ARG A 65 0.70 -4.23 5.55
CA ARG A 65 -0.54 -3.48 5.62
C ARG A 65 -1.57 -4.09 4.68
N ASN A 66 -2.56 -4.74 5.27
CA ASN A 66 -3.55 -5.51 4.52
C ASN A 66 -4.84 -4.71 4.27
N TRP A 67 -5.02 -4.23 3.03
CA TRP A 67 -6.26 -3.57 2.59
C TRP A 67 -7.30 -4.54 2.03
N ALA A 68 -7.02 -5.84 2.01
CA ALA A 68 -7.96 -6.82 1.47
C ALA A 68 -9.31 -6.78 2.19
N ARG A 69 -10.40 -6.93 1.43
CA ARG A 69 -11.77 -6.88 1.94
C ARG A 69 -12.60 -8.00 1.34
N ASN A 70 -13.34 -8.69 2.20
CA ASN A 70 -14.24 -9.76 1.78
C ASN A 70 -15.21 -9.30 0.67
N GLY A 71 -15.32 -10.11 -0.38
CA GLY A 71 -16.26 -9.91 -1.48
C GLY A 71 -15.92 -8.78 -2.45
N ARG A 72 -14.70 -8.22 -2.40
CA ARG A 72 -14.25 -7.21 -3.36
C ARG A 72 -13.69 -7.88 -4.61
N SER A 73 -14.12 -7.36 -5.75
CA SER A 73 -13.53 -7.51 -7.07
C SER A 73 -12.58 -6.36 -7.35
N THR A 74 -11.83 -6.37 -8.45
CA THR A 74 -11.05 -5.20 -8.86
C THR A 74 -11.90 -3.96 -9.02
N ARG A 75 -13.06 -4.09 -9.68
CA ARG A 75 -14.02 -3.01 -9.90
C ARG A 75 -14.51 -2.42 -8.58
N SER A 76 -15.04 -3.25 -7.68
CA SER A 76 -15.56 -2.76 -6.40
C SER A 76 -14.46 -2.23 -5.47
N PHE A 77 -13.25 -2.79 -5.53
CA PHE A 77 -12.10 -2.28 -4.77
C PHE A 77 -11.71 -0.85 -5.22
N ILE A 78 -11.82 -0.55 -6.52
CA ILE A 78 -11.63 0.80 -7.06
C ILE A 78 -12.80 1.71 -6.67
N ASN A 79 -14.04 1.27 -6.91
CA ASN A 79 -15.25 2.08 -6.69
C ASN A 79 -15.43 2.50 -5.23
N GLU A 80 -15.03 1.64 -4.28
CA GLU A 80 -15.07 1.95 -2.85
C GLU A 80 -13.89 2.81 -2.36
N GLY A 81 -12.98 3.21 -3.25
CA GLY A 81 -11.82 4.03 -2.90
C GLY A 81 -10.74 3.29 -2.11
N LEU A 82 -10.76 1.95 -2.10
CA LEU A 82 -9.74 1.15 -1.42
C LEU A 82 -8.41 1.23 -2.18
N TRP A 83 -8.46 1.23 -3.52
CA TRP A 83 -7.27 1.42 -4.35
C TRP A 83 -6.59 2.77 -4.13
N SER A 84 -7.36 3.86 -4.15
CA SER A 84 -6.84 5.20 -3.91
C SER A 84 -6.26 5.35 -2.49
N SER A 85 -6.92 4.77 -1.49
CA SER A 85 -6.45 4.76 -0.10
C SER A 85 -5.13 3.98 0.07
N LEU A 86 -5.00 2.85 -0.62
CA LEU A 86 -3.77 2.06 -0.64
C LEU A 86 -2.65 2.86 -1.31
N LEU A 87 -2.89 3.41 -2.50
CA LEU A 87 -1.88 4.19 -3.24
C LEU A 87 -1.39 5.40 -2.44
N ALA A 88 -2.28 6.11 -1.75
CA ALA A 88 -1.92 7.22 -0.87
C ALA A 88 -1.01 6.81 0.30
N SER A 89 -0.97 5.52 0.65
CA SER A 89 -0.13 4.96 1.72
C SER A 89 1.22 4.43 1.21
N THR A 90 1.45 4.42 -0.10
CA THR A 90 2.70 3.96 -0.72
C THR A 90 3.81 5.02 -0.63
N ALA A 91 5.05 4.55 -0.69
CA ALA A 91 6.23 5.38 -0.88
C ALA A 91 7.28 4.60 -1.69
N GLN A 92 8.30 5.28 -2.21
CA GLN A 92 9.40 4.62 -2.91
C GLN A 92 10.00 3.48 -2.04
N GLY A 93 10.25 2.32 -2.67
CA GLY A 93 10.78 1.14 -2.00
C GLY A 93 9.74 0.30 -1.26
N ASN A 94 8.44 0.62 -1.34
CA ASN A 94 7.35 -0.24 -0.83
C ASN A 94 6.92 -1.24 -1.91
N TYR A 95 6.36 -2.37 -1.48
CA TYR A 95 5.75 -3.36 -2.37
C TYR A 95 4.24 -3.22 -2.33
N VAL A 96 3.60 -3.32 -3.49
CA VAL A 96 2.15 -3.52 -3.60
C VAL A 96 1.93 -4.94 -4.11
N LEU A 97 1.26 -5.76 -3.30
CA LEU A 97 0.92 -7.14 -3.64
C LEU A 97 -0.55 -7.20 -4.01
N ILE A 98 -0.85 -7.73 -5.19
CA ILE A 98 -2.20 -7.75 -5.77
C ILE A 98 -2.58 -9.20 -6.05
N GLU A 99 -3.69 -9.64 -5.46
CA GLU A 99 -4.35 -10.92 -5.73
C GLU A 99 -5.84 -10.64 -5.88
N MET A 100 -6.39 -10.78 -7.08
CA MET A 100 -7.79 -10.45 -7.40
C MET A 100 -8.35 -11.49 -8.36
N GLY A 101 -9.68 -11.57 -8.49
CA GLY A 101 -10.34 -12.41 -9.49
C GLY A 101 -11.59 -13.13 -8.98
N HIS A 102 -11.63 -13.60 -7.73
CA HIS A 102 -12.75 -14.45 -7.26
C HIS A 102 -14.11 -13.79 -7.34
N ASN A 103 -14.17 -12.45 -7.30
CA ASN A 103 -15.41 -11.67 -7.32
C ASN A 103 -15.59 -10.88 -8.62
N ASP A 104 -14.66 -11.02 -9.57
CA ASP A 104 -14.65 -10.31 -10.85
C ASP A 104 -15.52 -11.02 -11.90
N ASP A 105 -15.75 -12.32 -11.73
CA ASP A 105 -16.59 -13.11 -12.63
C ASP A 105 -18.08 -12.73 -12.52
N GLY A 106 -18.79 -12.86 -13.64
CA GLY A 106 -20.21 -12.54 -13.77
C GLY A 106 -20.54 -11.67 -14.99
N ASP A 107 -21.81 -11.27 -15.10
CA ASP A 107 -22.27 -10.37 -16.15
C ASP A 107 -22.45 -8.95 -15.58
N PRO A 108 -21.56 -7.99 -15.90
CA PRO A 108 -21.68 -6.61 -15.40
C PRO A 108 -22.86 -5.86 -16.01
N THR A 109 -23.56 -6.44 -16.99
CA THR A 109 -24.73 -5.84 -17.64
C THR A 109 -26.05 -6.29 -17.03
N ALA A 110 -26.02 -7.31 -16.16
CA ALA A 110 -27.21 -7.78 -15.47
C ALA A 110 -27.74 -6.70 -14.51
N VAL A 111 -29.04 -6.42 -14.58
CA VAL A 111 -29.63 -5.30 -13.85
C VAL A 111 -30.08 -5.73 -12.45
N GLY A 112 -29.77 -4.91 -11.44
CA GLY A 112 -30.39 -5.01 -10.12
C GLY A 112 -29.77 -6.01 -9.15
N THR A 113 -28.54 -6.48 -9.40
CA THR A 113 -27.83 -7.38 -8.47
C THR A 113 -26.50 -6.79 -8.02
N THR A 114 -26.15 -7.03 -6.76
CA THR A 114 -24.85 -6.64 -6.21
C THR A 114 -23.69 -7.46 -6.78
N ALA A 115 -23.96 -8.62 -7.39
CA ALA A 115 -22.97 -9.40 -8.12
C ALA A 115 -22.58 -8.70 -9.43
N ALA A 116 -23.55 -8.19 -10.19
CA ALA A 116 -23.29 -7.44 -11.42
C ALA A 116 -22.50 -6.14 -11.18
N ASP A 117 -22.72 -5.49 -10.03
CA ASP A 117 -21.94 -4.30 -9.63
C ASP A 117 -20.48 -4.63 -9.30
N ARG A 118 -20.14 -5.91 -9.06
CA ARG A 118 -18.77 -6.36 -8.80
C ARG A 118 -18.09 -6.89 -10.05
N ALA A 119 -18.85 -7.48 -10.97
CA ALA A 119 -18.31 -8.10 -12.17
C ALA A 119 -17.53 -7.11 -13.06
N THR A 120 -16.51 -7.62 -13.74
CA THR A 120 -15.72 -6.93 -14.78
C THR A 120 -16.10 -7.44 -16.16
N LEU A 121 -15.58 -6.79 -17.21
CA LEU A 121 -15.64 -7.38 -18.55
C LEU A 121 -14.53 -8.43 -18.68
N PRO A 122 -14.77 -9.56 -19.37
CA PRO A 122 -13.72 -10.52 -19.65
C PRO A 122 -12.74 -9.96 -20.69
N GLY A 123 -11.46 -10.24 -20.51
CA GLY A 123 -10.36 -9.85 -21.39
C GLY A 123 -9.22 -9.15 -20.65
N ILE A 124 -8.07 -9.10 -21.32
CA ILE A 124 -6.86 -8.38 -20.88
C ILE A 124 -6.58 -7.13 -21.71
N GLY A 125 -7.53 -6.72 -22.56
CA GLY A 125 -7.40 -5.55 -23.42
C GLY A 125 -7.85 -4.26 -22.74
N GLU A 126 -8.15 -3.26 -23.56
CA GLU A 126 -8.58 -1.91 -23.14
C GLU A 126 -10.09 -1.69 -23.37
N GLU A 127 -10.86 -2.76 -23.54
CA GLU A 127 -12.27 -2.67 -23.84
C GLU A 127 -13.06 -2.14 -22.65
N THR A 128 -14.10 -1.37 -22.97
CA THR A 128 -14.97 -0.76 -21.97
C THR A 128 -16.43 -0.85 -22.37
N LYS A 129 -17.31 -0.80 -21.36
CA LYS A 129 -18.76 -0.77 -21.56
C LYS A 129 -19.43 0.07 -20.49
N VAL A 130 -20.36 0.93 -20.90
CA VAL A 130 -21.23 1.62 -19.95
C VAL A 130 -22.34 0.68 -19.50
N VAL A 131 -22.42 0.42 -18.20
CA VAL A 131 -23.45 -0.41 -17.56
C VAL A 131 -24.36 0.43 -16.67
N THR A 132 -25.45 -0.20 -16.20
CA THR A 132 -26.34 0.40 -15.20
C THR A 132 -26.18 -0.37 -13.90
N THR A 133 -25.76 0.30 -12.83
CA THR A 133 -25.56 -0.33 -11.52
C THR A 133 -26.90 -0.71 -10.87
N SER A 134 -26.86 -1.48 -9.79
CA SER A 134 -28.05 -1.80 -8.99
C SER A 134 -28.78 -0.56 -8.44
N THR A 135 -28.08 0.57 -8.29
CA THR A 135 -28.66 1.86 -7.86
C THR A 135 -29.24 2.68 -9.01
N GLY A 136 -29.13 2.20 -10.25
CA GLY A 136 -29.56 2.92 -11.45
C GLY A 136 -28.53 3.89 -12.01
N ALA A 137 -27.35 4.00 -11.40
CA ALA A 137 -26.28 4.86 -11.89
C ALA A 137 -25.64 4.28 -13.17
N LYS A 138 -25.08 5.15 -14.01
CA LYS A 138 -24.27 4.73 -15.17
C LYS A 138 -22.80 4.69 -14.78
N GLU A 139 -22.12 3.62 -15.14
CA GLU A 139 -20.70 3.41 -14.83
C GLU A 139 -19.98 2.82 -16.05
N THR A 140 -18.73 3.21 -16.29
CA THR A 140 -17.87 2.58 -17.30
C THR A 140 -17.13 1.42 -16.65
N VAL A 141 -17.34 0.21 -17.17
CA VAL A 141 -16.66 -1.01 -16.73
C VAL A 141 -15.59 -1.36 -17.74
N HIS A 142 -14.43 -1.75 -17.25
CA HIS A 142 -13.25 -2.13 -18.04
C HIS A 142 -13.10 -3.66 -18.08
N THR A 143 -12.33 -4.12 -19.05
CA THR A 143 -11.79 -5.48 -19.08
C THR A 143 -10.81 -5.73 -17.94
N PHE A 144 -10.98 -6.88 -17.31
CA PHE A 144 -10.07 -7.41 -16.32
C PHE A 144 -10.23 -8.93 -16.30
N SER A 145 -9.12 -9.65 -16.52
CA SER A 145 -8.97 -11.11 -16.71
C SER A 145 -9.38 -11.67 -18.07
#